data_AF-A0A7Y1MPB5-F1
#
_entry.id   AF-A0A7Y1MPB5-F1
#
_cell.length_a   1.000
_cell.length_b   1.000
_cell.length_c   1.000
_cell.angle_alpha   90.00
_cell.angle_beta   90.00
_cell.angle_gamma   90.00
#
_symmetry.space_group_name_H-M   'P 1'
#
loop_
_entity.id
_entity.type
_entity.pdbx_description
1 polymer ?
#
loop_
_entity_poly.entity_id
_entity_poly.type
_entity_poly.pdbx_seq_one_letter_code
_entity_poly.pdbx_strand_id
1 'polypeptide(L)'
;MNLSRPTRTTLILSLCLVVLAGMLGYQHHQLSQLSNSMAATADKESLDALLARLGKVDERLDTVDGKHLVSNEDFRSGQQALSNRIDAVQAYAKQATESAQELTRNAASSGELVVLKASVETLDSRIHELSQSQIKQPAAPSKPKAVARKPPPARKPSTSVVTPQAPPFTVVGIEYRGGERFLSVAPPGSTQLSQIYLIRPGDAVAGTAWRLNALDGKYARFDVSGTPQTVTVAQ
;
A
#
# COMPACT_ATOMS: atom_id res chain seq x y z
N MET A 1 -67.64 -44.48 -72.53
CA MET A 1 -67.12 -43.58 -71.48
C MET A 1 -67.22 -42.16 -72.02
N ASN A 2 -68.20 -41.38 -71.56
CA ASN A 2 -68.46 -40.02 -72.06
C ASN A 2 -67.52 -39.03 -71.35
N LEU A 3 -66.59 -38.44 -72.09
CA LEU A 3 -65.77 -37.32 -71.62
C LEU A 3 -66.63 -36.05 -71.66
N SER A 4 -66.93 -35.51 -70.48
CA SER A 4 -67.69 -34.25 -70.34
C SER A 4 -66.88 -33.09 -70.93
N ARG A 5 -67.51 -32.28 -71.79
CA ARG A 5 -66.84 -31.14 -72.44
C ARG A 5 -66.47 -30.08 -71.39
N PRO A 6 -65.24 -29.55 -71.40
CA PRO A 6 -64.82 -28.56 -70.40
C PRO A 6 -65.65 -27.28 -70.53
N THR A 7 -66.25 -26.85 -69.43
CA THR A 7 -66.97 -25.57 -69.33
C THR A 7 -65.96 -24.42 -69.23
N ARG A 8 -66.30 -23.24 -69.76
CA ARG A 8 -65.41 -22.04 -69.77
C ARG A 8 -64.81 -21.70 -68.40
N THR A 9 -65.54 -21.98 -67.33
CA THR A 9 -65.09 -21.77 -65.94
C THR A 9 -63.92 -22.68 -65.54
N THR A 10 -63.90 -23.94 -65.98
CA THR A 10 -62.79 -24.88 -65.70
C THR A 10 -61.48 -24.44 -66.39
N LEU A 11 -61.58 -23.87 -67.59
CA LEU A 11 -60.42 -23.31 -68.29
C LEU A 11 -59.84 -22.08 -67.57
N ILE A 12 -60.69 -21.15 -67.13
CA ILE A 12 -60.27 -19.96 -66.37
C ILE A 12 -59.62 -20.37 -65.03
N LEU A 13 -60.20 -21.35 -64.33
CA LEU A 13 -59.68 -21.83 -63.05
C LEU A 13 -58.33 -22.55 -63.23
N SER A 14 -58.17 -23.33 -64.31
CA SER A 14 -56.88 -23.95 -64.64
C SER A 14 -55.79 -22.92 -64.95
N LEU A 15 -56.12 -21.86 -65.69
CA LEU A 15 -55.20 -20.76 -65.98
C LEU A 15 -54.79 -20.04 -64.68
N CYS A 16 -55.75 -19.77 -63.80
CA CYS A 16 -55.51 -19.12 -62.51
C CYS A 16 -54.59 -19.97 -61.61
N LEU A 17 -54.80 -21.30 -61.58
CA LEU A 17 -53.94 -22.22 -60.83
C LEU A 17 -52.50 -22.26 -61.38
N VAL A 18 -52.32 -22.22 -62.70
CA VAL A 18 -50.98 -22.17 -63.31
C VAL A 18 -50.26 -20.87 -62.95
N VAL A 19 -50.95 -19.72 -62.97
CA VAL A 19 -50.37 -18.43 -62.57
C VAL A 19 -50.00 -18.44 -61.09
N LEU A 20 -50.88 -18.95 -60.22
CA LEU A 20 -50.59 -19.10 -58.78
C LEU A 20 -49.39 -20.01 -58.54
N ALA A 21 -49.31 -21.17 -59.20
CA ALA A 21 -48.18 -22.08 -59.07
C ALA A 21 -46.86 -21.43 -59.52
N GLY A 22 -46.88 -20.64 -60.60
CA GLY A 22 -45.72 -19.86 -61.05
C GLY A 22 -45.29 -18.80 -60.03
N MET A 23 -46.24 -18.08 -59.44
CA MET A 23 -45.98 -17.10 -58.38
C MET A 23 -45.40 -17.76 -57.12
N LEU A 24 -45.94 -18.90 -56.69
CA LEU A 24 -45.40 -19.66 -55.56
C LEU A 24 -43.98 -20.17 -55.85
N GLY A 25 -43.72 -20.67 -57.06
CA GLY A 25 -42.38 -21.09 -57.47
C GLY A 25 -41.39 -19.93 -57.48
N TYR A 26 -41.81 -18.76 -57.96
CA TYR A 26 -41.00 -17.54 -57.96
C TYR A 26 -40.69 -17.07 -56.53
N GLN A 27 -41.68 -17.06 -55.64
CA GLN A 27 -41.49 -16.73 -54.23
C GLN A 27 -40.55 -17.73 -53.54
N HIS A 28 -40.71 -19.02 -53.81
CA HIS A 28 -39.84 -20.07 -53.26
C HIS A 28 -38.39 -19.91 -53.74
N HIS A 29 -38.20 -19.59 -55.02
CA HIS A 29 -36.89 -19.33 -55.59
C HIS A 29 -36.22 -18.10 -54.96
N GLN A 30 -36.96 -16.99 -54.78
CA GLN A 30 -36.44 -15.82 -54.07
C GLN A 30 -36.08 -16.15 -52.61
N LEU A 31 -36.94 -16.88 -51.89
CA LEU A 31 -36.70 -17.25 -50.50
C LEU A 31 -35.47 -18.15 -50.37
N SER A 32 -35.29 -19.07 -51.31
CA SER A 32 -34.10 -19.93 -51.38
C SER A 32 -32.83 -19.13 -51.68
N GLN A 33 -32.88 -18.17 -52.63
CA GLN A 33 -31.75 -17.30 -52.91
C GLN A 33 -31.37 -16.44 -51.70
N LEU A 34 -32.34 -15.83 -51.03
CA LEU A 34 -32.10 -15.05 -49.82
C LEU A 34 -31.50 -15.95 -48.73
N SER A 35 -32.09 -17.11 -48.46
CA SER A 35 -31.57 -18.06 -47.47
C SER A 35 -30.13 -18.50 -47.76
N ASN A 36 -29.83 -18.82 -49.02
CA ASN A 36 -28.49 -19.27 -49.43
C ASN A 36 -27.48 -18.12 -49.32
N SER A 37 -27.86 -16.90 -49.71
CA SER A 37 -27.00 -15.72 -49.59
C SER A 37 -26.70 -15.34 -48.12
N MET A 38 -27.69 -15.47 -47.23
CA MET A 38 -27.51 -15.26 -45.79
C MET A 38 -26.61 -16.33 -45.18
N ALA A 39 -26.83 -17.61 -45.51
CA ALA A 39 -26.00 -18.71 -45.03
C ALA A 39 -24.54 -18.59 -45.48
N ALA A 40 -24.31 -18.26 -46.76
CA ALA A 40 -22.96 -18.07 -47.30
C ALA A 40 -22.23 -16.86 -46.69
N THR A 41 -22.96 -15.77 -46.40
CA THR A 41 -22.38 -14.58 -45.78
C THR A 41 -22.03 -14.83 -44.31
N ALA A 42 -22.93 -15.47 -43.56
CA ALA A 42 -22.71 -15.81 -42.16
C ALA A 42 -21.55 -16.80 -41.98
N ASP A 43 -21.44 -17.81 -42.84
CA ASP A 43 -20.34 -18.78 -42.81
C ASP A 43 -19.00 -18.09 -43.09
N LYS A 44 -18.95 -17.22 -44.10
CA LYS A 44 -17.76 -16.43 -44.43
C LYS A 44 -17.33 -15.51 -43.29
N GLU A 45 -18.27 -14.79 -42.68
CA GLU A 45 -17.99 -13.91 -41.53
C GLU A 45 -17.51 -14.71 -40.31
N SER A 46 -18.10 -15.88 -40.07
CA SER A 46 -17.68 -16.76 -38.98
C SER A 46 -16.27 -17.35 -39.19
N LEU A 47 -15.94 -17.74 -40.43
CA LEU A 47 -14.60 -18.21 -40.80
C LEU A 47 -13.57 -17.10 -40.68
N ASP A 48 -13.89 -15.89 -41.13
CA ASP A 48 -13.00 -14.73 -41.02
C ASP A 48 -12.77 -14.35 -39.54
N ALA A 49 -13.83 -14.40 -38.72
CA ALA A 49 -13.73 -14.20 -37.28
C ALA A 49 -12.89 -15.29 -36.59
N LEU A 50 -12.97 -16.55 -37.03
CA LEU A 50 -12.13 -17.65 -36.52
C LEU A 50 -10.67 -17.48 -36.94
N LEU A 51 -10.40 -17.10 -38.19
CA LEU A 51 -9.05 -16.82 -38.67
C LEU A 51 -8.42 -15.63 -37.92
N ALA A 52 -9.19 -14.56 -37.70
CA ALA A 52 -8.75 -13.41 -36.92
C ALA A 52 -8.47 -13.79 -35.45
N ARG A 53 -9.30 -14.67 -34.85
CA ARG A 53 -9.05 -15.20 -33.51
C ARG A 53 -7.80 -16.05 -33.45
N LEU A 54 -7.55 -16.90 -34.44
CA LEU A 54 -6.35 -17.71 -34.53
C LEU A 54 -5.10 -16.84 -34.63
N GLY A 55 -5.08 -15.85 -35.53
CA GLY A 55 -3.96 -14.90 -35.64
C GLY A 55 -3.72 -14.12 -34.34
N LYS A 56 -4.79 -13.72 -33.66
CA LYS A 56 -4.68 -13.06 -32.35
C LYS A 56 -4.17 -13.99 -31.25
N VAL A 57 -4.52 -15.28 -31.28
CA VAL A 57 -3.99 -16.27 -30.33
C VAL A 57 -2.51 -16.53 -30.61
N ASP A 58 -2.12 -16.62 -31.88
CA ASP A 58 -0.74 -16.80 -32.32
C ASP A 58 0.16 -15.64 -31.87
N GLU A 59 -0.29 -14.40 -32.10
CA GLU A 59 0.42 -13.20 -31.64
C GLU A 59 0.53 -13.14 -30.11
N ARG A 60 -0.54 -13.54 -29.40
CA ARG A 60 -0.53 -13.67 -27.94
C ARG A 60 0.44 -14.75 -27.47
N LEU A 61 0.62 -15.82 -28.22
CA LEU A 61 1.54 -16.91 -27.90
C LEU A 61 2.98 -16.47 -28.11
N ASP A 62 3.29 -15.80 -29.22
CA ASP A 62 4.61 -15.22 -29.50
C ASP A 62 5.01 -14.16 -28.45
N THR A 63 4.04 -13.33 -28.03
CA THR A 63 4.25 -12.36 -26.94
C THR A 63 4.55 -13.04 -25.59
N VAL A 64 3.97 -14.22 -25.36
CA VAL A 64 4.16 -15.00 -24.12
C VAL A 64 5.47 -15.79 -24.15
N ASP A 65 5.84 -16.35 -25.30
CA ASP A 65 7.14 -16.99 -25.52
C ASP A 65 8.29 -15.97 -25.34
N GLY A 66 8.10 -14.72 -25.78
CA GLY A 66 9.04 -13.62 -25.54
C GLY A 66 9.08 -13.13 -24.08
N LYS A 67 8.07 -13.45 -23.27
CA LYS A 67 7.99 -13.03 -21.86
C LYS A 67 8.45 -14.18 -20.96
N HIS A 68 9.77 -14.31 -20.86
CA HIS A 68 10.53 -15.17 -19.93
C HIS A 68 9.66 -15.90 -18.91
N LEU A 69 9.19 -17.08 -19.30
CA LEU A 69 8.56 -18.02 -18.38
C LEU A 69 9.60 -18.33 -17.32
N VAL A 70 9.30 -18.05 -16.04
CA VAL A 70 10.21 -18.23 -14.91
C VAL A 70 10.90 -19.58 -15.07
N SER A 71 12.20 -19.55 -15.38
CA SER A 71 12.94 -20.76 -15.66
C SER A 71 13.03 -21.56 -14.37
N ASN A 72 13.11 -22.89 -14.47
CA ASN A 72 13.36 -23.74 -13.32
C ASN A 72 14.65 -23.32 -12.57
N GLU A 73 15.60 -22.72 -13.31
CA GLU A 73 16.82 -22.13 -12.78
C GLU A 73 16.57 -20.88 -11.93
N ASP A 74 15.65 -19.99 -12.34
CA ASP A 74 15.28 -18.80 -11.57
C ASP A 74 14.59 -19.18 -10.27
N PHE A 75 13.71 -20.19 -10.31
CA PHE A 75 13.04 -20.70 -9.12
C PHE A 75 14.05 -21.28 -8.13
N ARG A 76 14.99 -22.11 -8.59
CA ARG A 76 16.05 -22.68 -7.76
C ARG A 76 16.97 -21.61 -7.18
N SER A 77 17.34 -20.62 -8.00
CA SER A 77 18.14 -19.47 -7.55
C SER A 77 17.41 -18.65 -6.49
N GLY A 78 16.11 -18.43 -6.67
CA GLY A 78 15.24 -17.77 -5.69
C GLY A 78 15.13 -18.56 -4.38
N GLN A 79 14.96 -19.88 -4.45
CA GLN A 79 14.92 -20.76 -3.28
C GLN A 79 16.25 -20.73 -2.50
N GLN A 80 17.38 -20.74 -3.20
CA GLN A 80 18.70 -20.68 -2.58
C GLN A 80 18.97 -19.30 -1.95
N ALA A 81 18.57 -18.21 -2.62
CA ALA A 81 18.65 -16.88 -2.06
C ALA A 81 17.79 -16.73 -0.79
N LEU A 82 16.61 -17.35 -0.76
CA LEU A 82 15.75 -17.37 0.43
C LEU A 82 16.40 -18.14 1.58
N SER A 83 16.99 -19.31 1.32
CA SER A 83 17.72 -20.08 2.33
C SER A 83 18.85 -19.26 2.95
N ASN A 84 19.69 -18.64 2.11
CA ASN A 84 20.81 -17.81 2.58
C ASN A 84 20.33 -16.63 3.44
N ARG A 85 19.19 -16.02 3.10
CA ARG A 85 18.59 -14.93 3.89
C ARG A 85 18.08 -15.42 5.24
N ILE A 86 17.48 -16.61 5.30
CA ILE A 86 17.02 -17.22 6.55
C ILE A 86 18.23 -17.52 7.45
N ASP A 87 19.29 -18.10 6.89
CA ASP A 87 20.53 -18.39 7.63
C ASP A 87 21.18 -17.11 8.18
N ALA A 88 21.24 -16.04 7.37
CA ALA A 88 21.76 -14.74 7.80
C ALA A 88 20.91 -14.09 8.90
N VAL A 89 19.58 -14.17 8.80
CA VAL A 89 18.66 -13.67 9.84
C VAL A 89 18.81 -14.47 11.12
N GLN A 90 18.96 -15.80 11.04
CA GLN A 90 19.16 -16.65 12.20
C GLN A 90 20.51 -16.39 12.88
N ALA A 91 21.58 -16.16 12.11
CA ALA A 91 22.89 -15.76 12.63
C ALA A 91 22.81 -14.41 13.35
N TYR A 92 22.14 -13.42 12.74
CA TYR A 92 21.92 -12.11 13.35
C TYR A 92 21.09 -12.21 14.64
N ALA A 93 20.05 -13.04 14.65
CA ALA A 93 19.22 -13.27 15.84
C ALA A 93 20.03 -13.92 16.98
N LYS A 94 20.90 -14.89 16.68
CA LYS A 94 21.83 -15.47 17.66
C LYS A 94 22.77 -14.41 18.22
N GLN A 95 23.40 -13.62 17.35
CA GLN A 95 24.32 -12.56 17.76
C GLN A 95 23.63 -11.47 18.61
N ALA A 96 22.40 -11.08 18.24
CA ALA A 96 21.61 -10.16 19.03
C ALA A 96 21.28 -10.73 20.42
N THR A 97 20.98 -12.02 20.50
CA THR A 97 20.69 -12.70 21.78
C THR A 97 21.94 -12.83 22.65
N GLU A 98 23.07 -13.20 22.06
CA GLU A 98 24.37 -13.28 22.75
C GLU A 98 24.82 -11.90 23.25
N SER A 99 24.72 -10.86 22.42
CA SER A 99 25.04 -9.49 22.84
C SER A 99 24.10 -8.97 23.94
N ALA A 100 22.81 -9.32 23.89
CA ALA A 100 21.86 -8.99 24.97
C ALA A 100 22.20 -9.76 26.27
N GLN A 101 22.66 -11.00 26.15
CA GLN A 101 23.09 -11.81 27.29
C GLN A 101 24.41 -11.30 27.90
N GLU A 102 25.36 -10.87 27.08
CA GLU A 102 26.59 -10.20 27.53
C GLU A 102 26.29 -8.85 28.17
N LEU A 103 25.43 -8.03 27.57
CA LEU A 103 24.96 -6.79 28.20
C LEU A 103 24.26 -7.07 29.53
N THR A 104 23.48 -8.14 29.64
CA THR A 104 22.82 -8.51 30.90
C THR A 104 23.83 -8.98 31.95
N ARG A 105 24.87 -9.73 31.55
CA ARG A 105 25.98 -10.13 32.44
C ARG A 105 26.82 -8.93 32.89
N ASN A 106 27.12 -8.00 32.00
CA ASN A 106 27.86 -6.77 32.31
C ASN A 106 26.99 -5.76 33.08
N ALA A 107 25.67 -5.74 32.86
CA ALA A 107 24.72 -4.98 33.68
C ALA A 107 24.63 -5.58 35.09
N ALA A 108 24.72 -6.91 35.25
CA ALA A 108 24.87 -7.52 36.56
C ALA A 108 26.18 -7.11 37.24
N SER A 109 27.29 -6.94 36.50
CA SER A 109 28.53 -6.34 37.03
C SER A 109 28.42 -4.83 37.29
N SER A 110 27.37 -4.15 36.80
CA SER A 110 27.10 -2.76 37.17
C SER A 110 26.66 -2.65 38.63
N GLY A 111 26.16 -3.73 39.24
CA GLY A 111 25.99 -3.82 40.69
C GLY A 111 27.33 -3.69 41.44
N GLU A 112 28.40 -4.30 40.92
CA GLU A 112 29.75 -4.13 41.48
C GLU A 112 30.33 -2.73 41.21
N LEU A 113 30.01 -2.10 40.08
CA LEU A 113 30.40 -0.71 39.82
C LEU A 113 29.68 0.30 40.73
N VAL A 114 28.43 0.05 41.11
CA VAL A 114 27.71 0.86 42.10
C VAL A 114 28.32 0.70 43.49
N VAL A 115 28.71 -0.53 43.86
CA VAL A 115 29.43 -0.80 45.11
C VAL A 115 30.80 -0.12 45.11
N LEU A 116 31.54 -0.20 44.00
CA LEU A 116 32.84 0.43 43.85
C LEU A 116 32.73 1.97 43.88
N LYS A 117 31.71 2.54 43.22
CA LYS A 117 31.42 3.97 43.28
C LYS A 117 31.07 4.41 44.71
N ALA A 118 30.25 3.64 45.42
CA ALA A 118 29.91 3.92 46.82
C ALA A 118 31.15 3.83 47.73
N SER A 119 32.05 2.88 47.49
CA SER A 119 33.34 2.81 48.20
C SER A 119 34.21 4.03 47.91
N VAL A 120 34.29 4.49 46.66
CA VAL A 120 35.03 5.71 46.28
C VAL A 120 34.44 6.95 46.95
N GLU A 121 33.12 7.11 46.97
CA GLU A 121 32.43 8.24 47.60
C GLU A 121 32.58 8.23 49.14
N THR A 122 32.66 7.03 49.74
CA THR A 122 32.94 6.85 51.17
C THR A 122 34.39 7.20 51.51
N LEU A 123 35.34 6.83 50.65
CA LEU A 123 36.76 7.19 50.79
C LEU A 123 36.97 8.70 50.67
N ASP A 124 36.32 9.34 49.69
CA ASP A 124 36.34 10.79 49.49
C ASP A 124 35.78 11.53 50.71
N SER A 125 34.64 11.06 51.24
CA SER A 125 34.03 11.62 52.45
C SER A 125 34.96 11.53 53.68
N ARG A 126 35.67 10.42 53.86
CA ARG A 126 36.64 10.27 54.97
C ARG A 126 37.85 11.19 54.81
N ILE A 127 38.34 11.38 53.59
CA ILE A 127 39.43 12.33 53.30
C ILE A 127 38.94 13.75 53.59
N HIS A 128 37.71 14.07 53.18
CA HIS A 128 37.12 15.37 53.43
C HIS A 128 36.88 15.63 54.93
N GLU A 129 36.46 14.62 55.70
CA GLU A 129 36.26 14.71 57.15
C GLU A 129 37.58 14.89 57.92
N LEU A 130 38.66 14.24 57.46
CA LEU A 130 40.02 14.45 57.95
C LEU A 130 40.52 15.86 57.63
N SER A 131 40.25 16.36 56.42
CA SER A 131 40.62 17.73 56.02
C SER A 131 39.82 18.80 56.77
N GLN A 132 38.55 18.52 57.09
CA GLN A 132 37.64 19.46 57.74
C GLN A 132 37.87 19.49 59.26
N SER A 133 38.32 18.38 59.86
CA SER A 133 38.79 18.37 61.25
C SER A 133 40.04 19.24 61.47
N GLN A 134 40.77 19.58 60.41
CA GLN A 134 41.94 20.46 60.45
C GLN A 134 41.58 21.96 60.34
N ILE A 135 40.33 22.33 60.04
CA ILE A 135 39.92 23.71 59.77
C ILE A 135 38.74 24.08 60.68
N LYS A 136 39.02 24.34 61.95
CA LYS A 136 38.02 24.83 62.92
C LYS A 136 38.42 26.21 63.44
N GLN A 137 37.83 27.30 62.90
CA GLN A 137 37.35 28.51 63.61
C GLN A 137 36.81 29.60 62.64
N PRO A 138 35.97 30.57 63.10
CA PRO A 138 34.67 30.83 62.47
C PRO A 138 34.40 32.32 62.10
N ALA A 139 33.44 32.58 61.20
CA ALA A 139 32.72 33.86 61.14
C ALA A 139 31.36 33.73 60.42
N ALA A 140 30.39 34.53 60.87
CA ALA A 140 28.95 34.38 60.67
C ALA A 140 28.37 35.40 59.63
N PRO A 141 27.08 35.79 59.60
CA PRO A 141 26.12 35.37 58.56
C PRO A 141 25.35 36.53 57.87
N SER A 142 24.65 36.26 56.76
CA SER A 142 23.53 37.13 56.31
C SER A 142 22.56 36.44 55.32
N LYS A 143 21.30 36.27 55.75
CA LYS A 143 20.07 36.24 54.91
C LYS A 143 19.58 37.72 54.72
N PRO A 144 18.42 38.10 54.11
CA PRO A 144 17.27 37.29 53.65
C PRO A 144 16.39 37.83 52.46
N LYS A 145 15.27 37.11 52.20
CA LYS A 145 13.93 37.51 51.66
C LYS A 145 13.72 37.60 50.13
N ALA A 146 12.53 37.40 49.53
CA ALA A 146 11.28 36.63 49.70
C ALA A 146 10.17 37.31 48.83
N VAL A 147 9.01 36.62 48.62
CA VAL A 147 7.64 37.17 48.31
C VAL A 147 7.31 37.36 46.80
N ALA A 148 6.13 37.08 46.17
CA ALA A 148 4.77 36.54 46.46
C ALA A 148 4.07 36.14 45.11
N ARG A 149 3.32 35.03 44.99
CA ARG A 149 1.82 34.81 45.02
C ARG A 149 0.92 35.56 43.99
N LYS A 150 0.36 34.80 43.00
CA LYS A 150 -1.07 34.51 42.56
C LYS A 150 -2.22 35.57 42.78
N PRO A 151 -3.46 35.44 42.20
CA PRO A 151 -4.04 34.79 40.98
C PRO A 151 -5.16 35.65 40.24
N PRO A 152 -6.28 35.13 39.60
CA PRO A 152 -6.79 35.50 38.25
C PRO A 152 -8.15 36.28 38.25
N PRO A 153 -8.84 36.58 37.10
CA PRO A 153 -9.91 35.68 36.59
C PRO A 153 -10.35 35.80 35.09
N ALA A 154 -11.23 34.87 34.70
CA ALA A 154 -12.41 34.97 33.79
C ALA A 154 -12.34 34.60 32.28
N ARG A 155 -13.23 33.62 31.95
CA ARG A 155 -13.53 32.90 30.69
C ARG A 155 -14.29 33.72 29.63
N LYS A 156 -14.18 33.29 28.35
CA LYS A 156 -15.30 32.91 27.41
C LYS A 156 -14.75 32.31 26.08
N PRO A 157 -15.56 31.64 25.23
CA PRO A 157 -15.33 30.25 24.79
C PRO A 157 -14.86 30.01 23.35
N SER A 158 -14.20 28.85 23.19
CA SER A 158 -14.03 27.98 22.01
C SER A 158 -14.09 28.57 20.60
N THR A 159 -12.90 28.77 20.04
CA THR A 159 -12.56 28.08 18.79
C THR A 159 -11.19 27.49 19.08
N SER A 160 -11.08 26.16 19.20
CA SER A 160 -9.77 25.52 19.35
C SER A 160 -8.99 25.82 18.09
N VAL A 161 -8.22 26.90 18.13
CA VAL A 161 -7.03 27.07 17.32
C VAL A 161 -6.14 25.91 17.77
N VAL A 162 -6.32 24.77 17.12
CA VAL A 162 -5.41 23.65 17.21
C VAL A 162 -4.13 24.21 16.63
N THR A 163 -3.23 24.66 17.49
CA THR A 163 -1.89 25.07 17.11
C THR A 163 -1.33 23.90 16.29
N PRO A 164 -0.97 24.11 15.01
CA PRO A 164 -0.41 23.05 14.20
C PRO A 164 0.88 22.60 14.88
N GLN A 165 0.86 21.43 15.51
CA GLN A 165 2.08 20.90 16.07
C GLN A 165 2.97 20.57 14.87
N ALA A 166 4.14 21.20 14.78
CA ALA A 166 5.04 20.91 13.67
C ALA A 166 5.40 19.42 13.72
N PRO A 167 5.19 18.67 12.61
CA PRO A 167 5.53 17.26 12.60
C PRO A 167 7.04 17.10 12.81
N PRO A 168 7.49 16.13 13.64
CA PRO A 168 8.91 15.86 13.86
C PRO A 168 9.56 15.12 12.68
N PHE A 169 8.95 15.21 11.50
CA PHE A 169 9.37 14.59 10.24
C PHE A 169 8.96 15.49 9.08
N THR A 170 9.65 15.35 7.96
CA THR A 170 9.29 16.00 6.71
C THR A 170 8.49 15.04 5.85
N VAL A 171 7.41 15.54 5.25
CA VAL A 171 6.64 14.78 4.26
C VAL A 171 7.30 14.98 2.90
N VAL A 172 7.72 13.88 2.28
CA VAL A 172 8.39 13.88 0.97
C VAL A 172 7.38 13.83 -0.17
N GLY A 173 6.34 13.01 -0.04
CA GLY A 173 5.39 12.77 -1.13
C GLY A 173 4.38 11.67 -0.86
N ILE A 174 3.47 11.44 -1.80
CA ILE A 174 2.55 10.29 -1.80
C ILE A 174 3.01 9.32 -2.88
N GLU A 175 3.15 8.05 -2.51
CA GLU A 175 3.52 6.97 -3.42
C GLU A 175 2.35 6.00 -3.61
N TYR A 176 2.22 5.44 -4.82
CA TYR A 176 1.20 4.43 -5.13
C TYR A 176 1.86 3.10 -5.44
N ARG A 177 1.54 2.06 -4.66
CA ARG A 177 2.08 0.71 -4.87
C ARG A 177 0.95 -0.30 -4.84
N GLY A 178 0.81 -1.08 -5.91
CA GLY A 178 -0.14 -2.19 -5.97
C GLY A 178 -1.60 -1.81 -5.69
N GLY A 179 -2.02 -0.59 -6.02
CA GLY A 179 -3.39 -0.11 -5.74
C GLY A 179 -3.54 0.68 -4.44
N GLU A 180 -2.51 0.72 -3.60
CA GLU A 180 -2.53 1.32 -2.27
C GLU A 180 -1.71 2.62 -2.21
N ARG A 181 -2.20 3.62 -1.45
CA ARG A 181 -1.53 4.91 -1.25
C ARG A 181 -0.71 4.90 0.03
N PHE A 182 0.55 5.28 -0.10
CA PHE A 182 1.50 5.40 1.00
C PHE A 182 1.97 6.84 1.11
N LEU A 183 2.17 7.31 2.32
CA LEU A 183 2.85 8.57 2.58
C LEU A 183 4.33 8.33 2.81
N SER A 184 5.16 9.03 2.06
CA SER A 184 6.61 9.05 2.25
C SER A 184 6.99 10.11 3.29
N VAL A 185 7.55 9.68 4.41
CA VAL A 185 8.02 10.56 5.49
C VAL A 185 9.51 10.32 5.74
N ALA A 186 10.25 11.38 6.05
CA ALA A 186 11.68 11.31 6.36
C ALA A 186 12.00 12.11 7.62
N PRO A 187 13.08 11.80 8.34
CA PRO A 187 13.60 12.66 9.39
C PRO A 187 13.82 14.09 8.88
N PRO A 188 13.66 15.11 9.74
CA PRO A 188 13.79 16.50 9.32
C PRO A 188 15.20 16.77 8.79
N GLY A 189 15.27 17.34 7.58
CA GLY A 189 16.54 17.65 6.91
C GLY A 189 17.20 16.48 6.17
N SER A 190 16.58 15.29 6.14
CA SER A 190 17.07 14.18 5.34
C SER A 190 16.61 14.27 3.89
N THR A 191 17.55 14.05 2.96
CA THR A 191 17.31 13.89 1.52
C THR A 191 17.67 12.49 1.03
N GLN A 192 18.05 11.57 1.93
CA GLN A 192 18.50 10.24 1.57
C GLN A 192 17.32 9.29 1.40
N LEU A 193 17.25 8.61 0.25
CA LEU A 193 16.17 7.63 -0.04
C LEU A 193 16.11 6.48 0.97
N SER A 194 17.25 6.09 1.55
CA SER A 194 17.35 5.05 2.59
C SER A 194 16.68 5.42 3.91
N GLN A 195 16.39 6.72 4.13
CA GLN A 195 15.77 7.25 5.35
C GLN A 195 14.30 7.65 5.13
N ILE A 196 13.73 7.30 3.96
CA ILE A 196 12.32 7.51 3.65
C ILE A 196 11.53 6.29 4.10
N TYR A 197 10.53 6.53 4.95
CA TYR A 197 9.60 5.53 5.44
C TYR A 197 8.24 5.70 4.77
N LEU A 198 7.64 4.58 4.38
CA LEU A 198 6.30 4.53 3.79
C LEU A 198 5.30 4.11 4.85
N ILE A 199 4.29 4.94 5.09
CA ILE A 199 3.21 4.67 6.05
C ILE A 199 1.85 4.71 5.35
N ARG A 200 0.92 3.86 5.80
CA ARG A 200 -0.46 3.81 5.28
C ARG A 200 -1.46 4.47 6.23
N PRO A 201 -2.65 4.83 5.75
CA PRO A 201 -3.77 5.17 6.62
C PRO A 201 -3.97 4.06 7.68
N GLY A 202 -3.91 4.44 8.95
CA GLY A 202 -3.92 3.55 10.11
C GLY A 202 -2.56 3.41 10.81
N ASP A 203 -1.44 3.61 10.10
CA ASP A 203 -0.09 3.42 10.63
C ASP A 203 0.39 4.62 11.44
N ALA A 204 1.21 4.35 12.46
CA ALA A 204 1.92 5.37 13.23
C ALA A 204 3.32 5.62 12.65
N VAL A 205 3.74 6.88 12.60
CA VAL A 205 5.11 7.26 12.24
C VAL A 205 6.03 6.78 13.37
N ALA A 206 7.01 5.95 13.03
CA ALA A 206 7.90 5.30 13.98
C ALA A 206 8.55 6.31 14.95
N GLY A 207 8.49 6.01 16.25
CA GLY A 207 9.07 6.85 17.30
C GLY A 207 8.31 8.14 17.61
N THR A 208 7.07 8.30 17.10
CA THR A 208 6.26 9.51 17.33
C THR A 208 4.83 9.16 17.72
N ALA A 209 4.09 10.15 18.23
CA ALA A 209 2.66 10.04 18.51
C ALA A 209 1.77 10.30 17.28
N TRP A 210 2.36 10.45 16.08
CA TRP A 210 1.63 10.80 14.86
C TRP A 210 1.14 9.54 14.16
N ARG A 211 -0.18 9.40 14.05
CA ARG A 211 -0.82 8.32 13.29
C ARG A 211 -1.46 8.89 12.03
N LEU A 212 -1.17 8.31 10.87
CA LEU A 212 -1.82 8.70 9.63
C LEU A 212 -3.27 8.20 9.66
N ASN A 213 -4.25 9.09 9.57
CA ASN A 213 -5.67 8.73 9.54
C ASN A 213 -6.16 8.60 8.09
N ALA A 214 -5.80 9.55 7.22
CA ALA A 214 -6.19 9.51 5.81
C ALA A 214 -5.26 10.32 4.91
N LEU A 215 -5.26 9.97 3.62
CA LEU A 215 -4.58 10.69 2.55
C LEU A 215 -5.64 11.25 1.59
N ASP A 216 -5.67 12.57 1.44
CA ASP A 216 -6.67 13.30 0.67
C ASP A 216 -6.00 14.24 -0.33
N GLY A 217 -5.77 13.73 -1.55
CA GLY A 217 -5.09 14.47 -2.61
C GLY A 217 -3.69 14.93 -2.17
N LYS A 218 -3.55 16.22 -1.85
CA LYS A 218 -2.31 16.88 -1.41
C LYS A 218 -2.20 17.07 0.10
N TYR A 219 -3.13 16.50 0.87
CA TYR A 219 -3.18 16.64 2.31
C TYR A 219 -3.08 15.28 2.99
N ALA A 220 -2.22 15.20 4.01
CA ALA A 220 -2.14 14.08 4.93
C ALA A 220 -2.82 14.47 6.24
N ARG A 221 -3.86 13.74 6.62
CA ARG A 221 -4.58 13.90 7.89
C ARG A 221 -3.99 12.95 8.92
N PHE A 222 -3.39 13.52 9.95
CA PHE A 222 -2.83 12.80 11.08
C PHE A 222 -3.72 12.92 12.31
N ASP A 223 -3.63 11.93 13.19
CA ASP A 223 -4.09 12.01 14.57
C ASP A 223 -2.85 12.03 15.47
N VAL A 224 -2.77 13.03 16.35
CA VAL A 224 -1.70 13.18 17.33
C VAL A 224 -2.33 13.10 18.71
N SER A 225 -2.26 11.92 19.33
CA SER A 225 -2.86 11.65 20.65
C SER A 225 -4.34 12.07 20.74
N GLY A 226 -5.14 11.79 19.71
CA GLY A 226 -6.56 12.17 19.64
C GLY A 226 -6.83 13.57 19.11
N THR A 227 -5.81 14.32 18.68
CA THR A 227 -5.96 15.64 18.06
C THR A 227 -5.74 15.54 16.54
N PRO A 228 -6.74 15.85 15.70
CA PRO A 228 -6.57 15.83 14.26
C PRO A 228 -5.64 16.97 13.81
N GLN A 229 -4.64 16.63 13.01
CA GLN A 229 -3.66 17.53 12.41
C GLN A 229 -3.66 17.33 10.89
N THR A 230 -3.52 18.40 10.11
CA THR A 230 -3.44 18.31 8.64
C THR A 230 -2.10 18.86 8.17
N VAL A 231 -1.37 18.05 7.41
CA VAL A 231 -0.07 18.40 6.83
C VAL A 231 -0.20 18.43 5.31
N THR A 232 0.32 19.47 4.68
CA THR A 232 0.35 19.55 3.21
C THR A 232 1.55 18.77 2.69
N VAL A 233 1.31 17.94 1.67
CA VAL A 233 2.33 17.16 0.98
C VAL A 233 2.95 18.06 -0.10
N ALA A 234 4.27 18.28 -0.03
CA ALA A 234 4.99 18.92 -1.13
C ALA A 234 5.01 17.95 -2.32
N GLN A 235 4.63 18.43 -3.51
CA GLN A 235 4.71 17.68 -4.77
C GLN A 235 5.97 18.05 -5.53
#